data_AF-A0A662S337-F1
#
_entry.id   AF-A0A662S337-F1
#
_cell.length_a   1.000
_cell.length_b   1.000
_cell.length_c   1.000
_cell.angle_alpha   90.00
_cell.angle_beta   90.00
_cell.angle_gamma   90.00
#
_symmetry.space_group_name_H-M   'P 1'
#
loop_
_entity.id
_entity.type
_entity.pdbx_description
1 polymer ?
#
loop_
_entity_poly.entity_id
_entity_poly.type
_entity_poly.pdbx_seq_one_letter_code
_entity_poly.pdbx_strand_id
1 'polypeptide(L)'
;MKEEPTAEVLYVGEGKVLLRNSGFCPLMTAAISLNLPWTWLCEVLGWPFFHGLASAVNPRVNMRMIRRRQKGDPCCEHLFEIE
;
A
#
# COMPACT_ATOMS: atom_id res chain seq x y z
N MET A 1 -18.83 -9.41 -4.80
CA MET A 1 -17.64 -8.52 -4.81
C MET A 1 -17.25 -8.17 -6.25
N LYS A 2 -18.10 -7.47 -7.00
CA LYS A 2 -17.85 -7.10 -8.42
C LYS A 2 -17.68 -5.59 -8.66
N GLU A 3 -17.83 -4.77 -7.62
CA GLU A 3 -17.94 -3.30 -7.75
C GLU A 3 -17.02 -2.49 -6.84
N GLU A 4 -16.24 -3.12 -5.94
CA GLU A 4 -15.26 -2.34 -5.16
C GLU A 4 -14.04 -2.00 -6.02
N PRO A 5 -13.64 -0.72 -6.11
CA PRO A 5 -12.44 -0.34 -6.82
C PRO A 5 -11.22 -0.99 -6.18
N THR A 6 -10.26 -1.41 -7.02
CA THR A 6 -9.03 -2.07 -6.55
C THR A 6 -8.22 -1.17 -5.61
N ALA A 7 -8.32 0.14 -5.83
CA ALA A 7 -7.81 1.18 -4.95
C ALA A 7 -8.80 2.36 -4.87
N GLU A 8 -8.94 2.95 -3.69
CA GLU A 8 -9.86 4.05 -3.40
C GLU A 8 -9.14 5.11 -2.55
N VAL A 9 -9.27 6.38 -2.92
CA VAL A 9 -8.81 7.50 -2.09
C VAL A 9 -9.90 7.82 -1.08
N LEU A 10 -9.63 7.55 0.20
CA LEU A 10 -10.59 7.76 1.28
C LEU A 10 -10.57 9.20 1.82
N TYR A 11 -9.42 9.87 1.73
CA TYR A 11 -9.24 11.22 2.25
C TYR A 11 -8.16 11.98 1.47
N VAL A 12 -8.39 13.27 1.27
CA VAL A 12 -7.42 14.25 0.76
C VAL A 12 -7.58 15.53 1.58
N GLY A 13 -6.51 16.01 2.21
CA GLY A 13 -6.53 17.26 2.98
C GLY A 13 -5.29 17.41 3.85
N GLU A 14 -4.98 18.63 4.27
CA GLU A 14 -3.88 18.92 5.22
C GLU A 14 -2.51 18.34 4.78
N GLY A 15 -2.24 18.32 3.48
CA GLY A 15 -1.01 17.72 2.95
C GLY A 15 -0.96 16.18 3.02
N LYS A 16 -2.10 15.53 3.28
CA LYS A 16 -2.23 14.08 3.43
C LYS A 16 -3.19 13.49 2.42
N VAL A 17 -2.92 12.24 2.05
CA VAL A 17 -3.78 11.40 1.21
C VAL A 17 -3.85 10.00 1.82
N LEU A 18 -5.06 9.51 2.10
CA LEU A 18 -5.27 8.13 2.55
C LEU A 18 -5.79 7.28 1.38
N LEU A 19 -5.01 6.28 0.99
CA LEU A 19 -5.33 5.35 -0.10
C LEU A 19 -5.62 3.95 0.46
N ARG A 20 -6.86 3.47 0.28
CA ARG A 20 -7.26 2.08 0.55
C ARG A 20 -7.02 1.21 -0.68
N ASN A 21 -6.38 0.07 -0.48
CA ASN A 21 -6.14 -0.95 -1.51
C ASN A 21 -6.80 -2.25 -1.07
N SER A 22 -8.02 -2.48 -1.53
CA SER A 22 -8.80 -3.71 -1.27
C SER A 22 -8.64 -4.74 -2.40
N GLY A 23 -8.13 -4.33 -3.55
CA GLY A 23 -8.00 -5.18 -4.72
C GLY A 23 -6.85 -6.18 -4.69
N PHE A 24 -6.66 -6.79 -5.87
CA PHE A 24 -5.58 -7.72 -6.16
C PHE A 24 -4.20 -7.13 -5.83
N CYS A 25 -3.35 -7.90 -5.14
CA CYS A 25 -1.96 -7.53 -4.87
C CYS A 25 -1.03 -8.47 -5.63
N PRO A 26 -0.34 -8.01 -6.69
CA PRO A 26 0.53 -8.87 -7.49
C PRO A 26 1.69 -9.44 -6.66
N LEU A 27 2.27 -8.66 -5.73
CA LEU A 27 3.34 -9.12 -4.85
C LEU A 27 2.87 -10.27 -3.94
N MET A 28 1.71 -10.11 -3.30
CA MET A 28 1.14 -11.13 -2.43
C MET A 28 0.82 -12.40 -3.21
N THR A 29 0.13 -12.26 -4.35
CA THR A 29 -0.21 -13.41 -5.20
C THR A 29 1.04 -14.13 -5.68
N ALA A 30 2.02 -13.41 -6.25
CA ALA A 30 3.25 -14.02 -6.73
C ALA A 30 4.04 -14.71 -5.59
N ALA A 31 4.15 -14.07 -4.44
CA ALA A 31 4.87 -14.64 -3.30
C ALA A 31 4.17 -15.89 -2.74
N ILE A 32 2.85 -15.90 -2.62
CA ILE A 32 2.09 -17.09 -2.20
C ILE A 32 2.23 -18.21 -3.23
N SER A 33 2.07 -17.90 -4.53
CA SER A 33 2.17 -18.88 -5.62
C SER A 33 3.55 -19.54 -5.71
N LEU A 34 4.60 -18.83 -5.32
CA LEU A 34 5.99 -19.31 -5.33
C LEU A 34 6.49 -19.78 -3.97
N ASN A 35 5.61 -19.87 -2.96
CA ASN A 35 5.95 -20.24 -1.58
C ASN A 35 7.08 -19.39 -0.97
N LEU A 36 7.06 -18.07 -1.24
CA LEU A 36 7.97 -17.07 -0.71
C LEU A 36 7.37 -16.41 0.54
N PRO A 37 8.21 -15.83 1.44
CA PRO A 37 7.74 -15.17 2.66
C PRO A 37 7.06 -13.83 2.34
N TRP A 38 5.79 -13.89 1.92
CA TRP A 38 5.07 -12.73 1.39
C TRP A 38 4.91 -11.59 2.41
N THR A 39 4.75 -11.90 3.70
CA THR A 39 4.60 -10.89 4.78
C THR A 39 5.88 -10.07 4.93
N TRP A 40 7.04 -10.75 4.89
CA TRP A 40 8.35 -10.10 4.88
C TRP A 40 8.57 -9.30 3.60
N LEU A 41 8.28 -9.88 2.42
CA LEU A 41 8.39 -9.20 1.12
C LEU A 41 7.51 -7.96 1.03
N CYS A 42 6.32 -7.97 1.64
CA CYS A 42 5.44 -6.81 1.69
C CYS A 42 6.13 -5.62 2.37
N GLU A 43 6.83 -5.88 3.47
CA GLU A 43 7.52 -4.86 4.28
C GLU A 43 8.84 -4.40 3.66
N VAL A 44 9.66 -5.31 3.12
CA VAL A 44 11.00 -4.96 2.61
C VAL A 44 11.04 -4.55 1.14
N LEU A 45 10.01 -4.92 0.36
CA LEU A 45 9.95 -4.62 -1.08
C LEU A 45 8.68 -3.84 -1.44
N GLY A 46 7.51 -4.32 -1.01
CA GLY A 46 6.23 -3.70 -1.38
C GLY A 46 6.11 -2.25 -0.91
N TRP A 47 6.31 -1.99 0.39
CA TRP A 47 6.16 -0.63 0.93
C TRP A 47 7.25 0.32 0.42
N PRO A 48 8.54 -0.04 0.39
CA PRO A 48 9.57 0.82 -0.16
C PRO A 48 9.35 1.14 -1.64
N PHE A 49 8.78 0.21 -2.42
CA PHE A 49 8.42 0.48 -3.81
C PHE A 49 7.37 1.59 -3.93
N PHE A 50 6.27 1.52 -3.18
CA PHE A 50 5.25 2.58 -3.20
C PHE A 50 5.78 3.92 -2.68
N HIS A 51 6.60 3.90 -1.63
CA HIS A 51 7.24 5.11 -1.12
C HIS A 51 8.19 5.72 -2.15
N GLY A 52 9.01 4.89 -2.83
CA GLY A 52 9.91 5.32 -3.89
C GLY A 52 9.20 5.93 -5.10
N LEU A 53 8.07 5.34 -5.52
CA LEU A 53 7.24 5.93 -6.59
C LEU A 53 6.68 7.29 -6.18
N ALA A 54 6.17 7.42 -4.95
CA ALA A 54 5.65 8.69 -4.45
C ALA A 54 6.78 9.74 -4.32
N SER A 55 7.95 9.35 -3.82
CA SER A 55 9.08 10.27 -3.62
C SER A 55 9.70 10.74 -4.93
N ALA A 56 9.60 9.97 -6.01
CA ALA A 56 9.95 10.41 -7.35
C ALA A 56 9.04 11.56 -7.86
N VAL A 57 7.77 11.61 -7.42
CA VAL A 57 6.84 12.69 -7.75
C VAL A 57 7.04 13.89 -6.82
N ASN A 58 7.20 13.66 -5.52
CA ASN A 58 7.51 14.69 -4.55
C ASN A 58 8.51 14.16 -3.51
N PRO A 59 9.78 14.61 -3.54
CA PRO A 59 10.81 14.13 -2.61
C PRO A 59 10.53 14.37 -1.13
N ARG A 60 9.59 15.26 -0.78
CA ARG A 60 9.18 15.54 0.60
C ARG A 60 8.08 14.60 1.12
N VAL A 61 7.61 13.67 0.31
CA VAL A 61 6.56 12.75 0.72
C VAL A 61 7.11 11.68 1.67
N ASN A 62 6.38 11.46 2.75
CA ASN A 62 6.52 10.31 3.60
C ASN A 62 5.31 9.38 3.42
N MET A 63 5.51 8.07 3.64
CA MET A 63 4.44 7.08 3.55
C MET A 63 4.37 6.25 4.83
N ARG A 64 3.18 6.13 5.41
CA ARG A 64 2.90 5.27 6.56
C ARG A 64 1.83 4.25 6.22
N MET A 65 1.97 3.05 6.78
CA MET A 65 0.99 1.98 6.62
C MET A 65 0.04 1.97 7.82
N ILE A 66 -1.24 2.27 7.59
CA ILE A 66 -2.29 2.27 8.62
C ILE A 66 -2.85 0.86 8.81
N ARG A 67 -3.33 0.24 7.73
CA ARG A 67 -3.82 -1.15 7.69
C ARG A 67 -2.96 -1.99 6.78
N ARG A 68 -2.78 -3.26 7.13
CA ARG A 68 -1.81 -4.14 6.49
C ARG A 68 -2.37 -5.56 6.39
N ARG A 69 -2.62 -6.03 5.17
CA ARG A 69 -2.97 -7.45 4.93
C ARG A 69 -1.97 -8.42 5.53
N GLN A 70 -0.68 -8.07 5.56
CA GLN A 70 0.36 -8.92 6.17
C GLN A 70 0.15 -9.15 7.68
N LYS A 71 -0.59 -8.27 8.35
CA LYS A 71 -0.97 -8.39 9.77
C LYS A 71 -2.39 -8.94 9.97
N GLY A 72 -3.07 -9.37 8.91
CA GLY A 72 -4.43 -9.92 8.99
C GLY A 72 -5.56 -8.92 8.74
N ASP A 73 -5.25 -7.65 8.41
CA ASP A 73 -6.28 -6.72 7.95
C ASP A 73 -6.92 -7.18 6.63
N PRO A 74 -8.20 -6.83 6.35
CA PRO A 74 -8.86 -7.15 5.08
C PRO A 74 -8.28 -6.38 3.89
N CYS A 75 -7.63 -5.25 4.11
CA CYS A 75 -7.08 -4.38 3.06
C CYS A 75 -5.77 -3.72 3.51
N CYS A 76 -5.09 -3.03 2.58
CA CYS A 76 -3.96 -2.18 2.90
C CYS A 76 -4.37 -0.71 2.82
N GLU A 77 -3.95 0.10 3.78
CA GLU A 77 -4.15 1.55 3.76
C GLU A 77 -2.81 2.26 3.83
N HIS A 78 -2.52 3.05 2.81
CA HIS A 78 -1.30 3.86 2.70
C HIS A 78 -1.66 5.31 2.97
N LEU A 79 -1.10 5.88 4.02
CA LEU A 79 -1.14 7.31 4.29
C LEU A 79 0.10 7.95 3.68
N PHE A 80 -0.10 8.80 2.67
CA PHE A 80 0.94 9.67 2.16
C PHE A 80 0.79 11.03 2.81
N GLU A 81 1.89 11.63 3.24
CA GLU A 81 1.93 12.95 3.87
C GLU A 81 3.12 13.75 3.34
N ILE A 82 2.93 15.04 3.13
CA ILE A 82 3.98 15.97 2.72
C ILE A 82 4.21 16.93 3.87
N GLU A 83 5.46 17.05 4.30
CA GLU A 83 5.92 18.10 5.22
C GLU A 83 6.37 19.37 4.47
#